data_AF-A0A9W8TB50-F1
#
_entry.id   AF-A0A9W8TB50-F1
#
_cell.length_a   1.000
_cell.length_b   1.000
_cell.length_c   1.000
_cell.angle_alpha   90.00
_cell.angle_beta   90.00
_cell.angle_gamma   90.00
#
_symmetry.space_group_name_H-M   'P 1'
#
loop_
_entity.id
_entity.type
_entity.pdbx_description
1 polymer ?
#
loop_
_entity_poly.entity_id
_entity_poly.type
_entity_poly.pdbx_seq_one_letter_code
_entity_poly.pdbx_strand_id
1 'polypeptide(L)'
;MAQPRFSAGTDAASVTPALKALLTSDGGRWTLAKDGAALERQFKFKTFAKAWDFMTGVALQCKIKNHHPEWSNVYNTTFVRWTTHNPVGLSDKDIDMAAQCDVLAAQLGELPPPEPEAAVEAEGQSCAIRGLADRAAGAAGDCCTPKSK
;
A
#
# COMPACT_ATOMS: atom_id res chain seq x y z
N MET A 1 20.69 1.81 -7.25
CA MET A 1 19.32 1.32 -7.55
C MET A 1 19.36 -0.19 -7.51
N ALA A 2 18.34 -0.85 -6.96
CA ALA A 2 18.27 -2.32 -6.95
C ALA A 2 18.17 -2.83 -8.41
N GLN A 3 18.81 -3.97 -8.70
CA GLN A 3 18.73 -4.63 -10.01
C GLN A 3 17.78 -5.83 -9.93
N PRO A 4 17.00 -6.11 -10.98
CA PRO A 4 16.06 -7.23 -10.97
C PRO A 4 16.81 -8.56 -10.90
N ARG A 5 16.34 -9.42 -9.99
CA ARG A 5 16.79 -10.80 -9.83
C ARG A 5 15.70 -11.73 -10.31
N PHE A 6 15.85 -12.21 -11.53
CA PHE A 6 14.86 -13.09 -12.15
C PHE A 6 14.91 -14.52 -11.58
N SER A 7 13.75 -15.16 -11.57
CA SER A 7 13.60 -16.58 -11.28
C SER A 7 14.25 -17.41 -12.39
N ALA A 8 14.72 -18.62 -12.05
CA ALA A 8 15.29 -19.53 -13.03
C ALA A 8 14.23 -19.93 -14.07
N GLY A 9 14.58 -19.83 -15.35
CA GLY A 9 13.68 -20.11 -16.48
C GLY A 9 12.96 -18.87 -17.03
N THR A 10 13.07 -17.72 -16.37
CA THR A 10 12.56 -16.45 -16.92
C THR A 10 13.52 -15.92 -17.99
N ASP A 11 12.99 -15.61 -19.17
CA ASP A 11 13.72 -14.86 -20.20
C ASP A 11 13.77 -13.38 -19.83
N ALA A 12 14.89 -12.98 -19.21
CA ALA A 12 15.11 -11.61 -18.79
C ALA A 12 14.99 -10.60 -19.95
N ALA A 13 15.43 -10.94 -21.16
CA ALA A 13 15.40 -10.02 -22.29
C ALA A 13 13.96 -9.75 -22.74
N SER A 14 13.12 -10.78 -22.72
CA SER A 14 11.70 -10.68 -23.07
C SER A 14 10.91 -9.83 -22.07
N VAL A 15 11.15 -10.01 -20.76
CA VAL A 15 10.33 -9.36 -19.72
C VAL A 15 10.82 -7.97 -19.31
N THR A 16 12.08 -7.63 -19.56
CA THR A 16 12.69 -6.36 -19.12
C THR A 16 11.93 -5.11 -19.60
N PRO A 17 11.44 -5.01 -20.85
CA PRO A 17 10.68 -3.83 -21.28
C PRO A 17 9.40 -3.61 -20.48
N ALA A 18 8.63 -4.69 -20.25
CA ALA A 18 7.39 -4.63 -19.47
C ALA A 18 7.68 -4.32 -17.99
N LEU A 19 8.73 -4.93 -17.43
CA LEU A 19 9.19 -4.60 -16.08
C LEU A 19 9.51 -3.11 -15.94
N LYS A 20 10.32 -2.55 -16.85
CA LYS A 20 10.70 -1.13 -16.81
C LYS A 20 9.48 -0.23 -16.79
N ALA A 21 8.50 -0.47 -17.66
CA ALA A 21 7.28 0.35 -17.73
C ALA A 21 6.48 0.39 -16.41
N LEU A 22 6.60 -0.63 -15.55
CA LEU A 22 5.97 -0.64 -14.24
C LEU A 22 6.76 0.13 -13.18
N LEU A 23 8.07 0.27 -13.35
CA LEU A 23 8.96 0.83 -12.34
C LEU A 23 8.85 2.35 -12.24
N THR A 24 8.99 2.87 -11.02
CA THR A 24 9.02 4.32 -10.75
C THR A 24 10.16 5.04 -11.48
N SER A 25 11.23 4.33 -11.86
CA SER A 25 12.35 4.90 -12.64
C SER A 25 11.96 5.31 -14.06
N ASP A 26 10.86 4.75 -14.59
CA ASP A 26 10.43 4.92 -15.98
C ASP A 26 8.97 5.39 -16.05
N GLY A 27 8.49 6.08 -15.01
CA GLY A 27 7.15 6.68 -14.95
C GLY A 27 6.03 5.75 -14.48
N GLY A 28 6.36 4.51 -14.12
CA GLY A 28 5.45 3.59 -13.44
C GLY A 28 5.29 3.92 -11.96
N ARG A 29 4.64 3.00 -11.22
CA ARG A 29 4.31 3.18 -9.79
C ARG A 29 4.76 2.01 -8.90
N TRP A 30 5.40 1.02 -9.47
CA TRP A 30 5.97 -0.12 -8.74
C TRP A 30 7.42 0.13 -8.38
N THR A 31 7.85 -0.38 -7.24
CA THR A 31 9.24 -0.37 -6.81
C THR A 31 9.78 -1.78 -6.78
N LEU A 32 11.05 -1.93 -7.15
CA LEU A 32 11.75 -3.19 -6.98
C LEU A 32 12.13 -3.36 -5.51
N ALA A 33 11.88 -4.54 -4.94
CA ALA A 33 12.33 -4.88 -3.61
C ALA A 33 13.87 -4.79 -3.50
N LYS A 34 14.39 -4.60 -2.29
CA LYS A 34 15.83 -4.38 -2.05
C LYS A 34 16.72 -5.50 -2.61
N ASP A 35 16.23 -6.74 -2.59
CA ASP A 35 16.92 -7.93 -3.08
C ASP A 35 16.72 -8.19 -4.59
N GLY A 36 15.97 -7.32 -5.26
CA GLY A 36 15.67 -7.42 -6.68
C GLY A 36 14.63 -8.48 -7.05
N ALA A 37 14.10 -9.23 -6.09
CA ALA A 37 13.34 -10.46 -6.36
C ALA A 37 11.83 -10.29 -6.32
N ALA A 38 11.33 -9.07 -6.10
CA ALA A 38 9.91 -8.79 -6.00
C ALA A 38 9.57 -7.37 -6.50
N LEU A 39 8.32 -7.20 -6.93
CA LEU A 39 7.70 -5.92 -7.20
C LEU A 39 6.78 -5.54 -6.04
N GLU A 40 6.88 -4.31 -5.57
CA GLU A 40 6.14 -3.82 -4.41
C GLU A 40 5.41 -2.51 -4.75
N ARG A 41 4.16 -2.39 -4.28
CA ARG A 41 3.38 -1.17 -4.43
C ARG A 41 2.25 -1.06 -3.39
N GLN A 42 1.91 0.16 -3.03
CA GLN A 42 0.70 0.47 -2.26
C GLN A 42 -0.39 1.04 -3.18
N PHE A 43 -1.62 0.57 -2.97
CA PHE A 43 -2.84 1.05 -3.63
C PHE A 43 -3.72 1.72 -2.59
N LYS A 44 -4.29 2.89 -2.89
CA LYS A 44 -5.16 3.63 -1.97
C LYS A 44 -6.49 3.95 -2.63
N PHE A 45 -7.58 3.72 -1.92
CA PHE A 45 -8.94 3.95 -2.41
C PHE A 45 -9.72 4.88 -1.48
N LYS A 46 -10.90 5.33 -1.90
CA LYS A 46 -11.74 6.22 -1.08
C LYS A 46 -12.28 5.54 0.18
N THR A 47 -12.57 4.23 0.11
CA THR A 47 -13.22 3.49 1.21
C THR A 47 -12.64 2.07 1.32
N PHE A 48 -12.86 1.42 2.46
CA PHE A 48 -12.56 -0.01 2.64
C PHE A 48 -13.24 -0.88 1.59
N ALA A 49 -14.52 -0.63 1.30
CA ALA A 49 -15.27 -1.39 0.30
C ALA A 49 -14.61 -1.35 -1.09
N LYS A 50 -14.10 -0.18 -1.51
CA LYS A 50 -13.37 -0.06 -2.78
C LYS A 50 -12.02 -0.79 -2.78
N ALA A 51 -11.29 -0.75 -1.67
CA ALA A 51 -10.09 -1.57 -1.52
C ALA A 51 -10.41 -3.06 -1.59
N TRP A 52 -11.52 -3.49 -0.99
CA TRP A 52 -11.97 -4.88 -1.02
C TRP A 52 -12.44 -5.33 -2.41
N ASP A 53 -13.13 -4.46 -3.17
CA ASP A 53 -13.48 -4.71 -4.58
C ASP A 53 -12.21 -4.97 -5.41
N PHE A 54 -11.18 -4.15 -5.20
CA PHE A 54 -9.87 -4.31 -5.85
C PHE A 54 -9.23 -5.65 -5.48
N MET A 55 -9.15 -5.96 -4.19
CA MET A 55 -8.61 -7.25 -3.72
C MET A 55 -9.37 -8.43 -4.31
N THR A 56 -10.70 -8.34 -4.41
CA THR A 56 -11.54 -9.38 -5.02
C THR A 56 -11.21 -9.56 -6.50
N GLY A 57 -11.06 -8.47 -7.25
CA GLY A 57 -10.63 -8.51 -8.65
C GLY A 57 -9.27 -9.16 -8.83
N VAL A 58 -8.29 -8.79 -7.99
CA VAL A 58 -6.95 -9.40 -7.98
C VAL A 58 -7.03 -10.89 -7.66
N ALA A 59 -7.82 -11.31 -6.66
CA ALA A 59 -7.98 -12.71 -6.29
C ALA A 59 -8.56 -13.57 -7.44
N LEU A 60 -9.49 -13.00 -8.24
CA LEU A 60 -10.00 -13.68 -9.43
C LEU A 60 -8.91 -13.85 -10.50
N GLN A 61 -8.06 -12.83 -10.71
CA GLN A 61 -6.90 -12.94 -11.60
C GLN A 61 -5.89 -13.97 -11.10
N CYS A 62 -5.66 -14.03 -9.79
CA CYS A 62 -4.79 -15.04 -9.17
C CYS A 62 -5.25 -16.46 -9.51
N LYS A 63 -6.56 -16.72 -9.44
CA LYS A 63 -7.15 -18.01 -9.79
C LYS A 63 -6.93 -18.37 -11.26
N ILE A 64 -7.03 -17.41 -12.17
CA ILE A 64 -6.83 -17.62 -13.61
C ILE A 64 -5.35 -17.89 -13.92
N LYS A 65 -4.46 -17.09 -13.35
CA LYS A 65 -3.01 -17.16 -13.61
C LYS A 65 -2.27 -18.19 -12.76
N ASN A 66 -2.96 -18.77 -11.77
CA ASN A 66 -2.41 -19.63 -10.74
C ASN A 66 -1.13 -19.04 -10.13
N HIS A 67 -1.25 -17.79 -9.68
CA HIS A 67 -0.16 -17.00 -9.09
C HIS A 67 -0.72 -16.04 -8.06
N HIS A 68 -0.15 -16.00 -6.86
CA HIS A 68 -0.74 -15.31 -5.71
C HIS A 68 0.23 -14.28 -5.14
N PRO A 69 -0.26 -13.13 -4.64
CA PRO A 69 0.60 -12.11 -4.08
C PRO A 69 0.89 -12.39 -2.62
N GLU A 70 1.94 -11.77 -2.12
CA GLU A 70 2.03 -11.39 -0.72
C GLU A 70 1.35 -10.03 -0.57
N TRP A 71 0.39 -9.88 0.34
CA TRP A 71 -0.27 -8.59 0.54
C TRP A 71 -0.70 -8.34 1.98
N SER A 72 -0.92 -7.06 2.30
CA SER A 72 -1.52 -6.63 3.56
C SER A 72 -2.48 -5.49 3.31
N ASN A 73 -3.65 -5.50 3.94
CA ASN A 73 -4.64 -4.45 3.80
C ASN A 73 -4.90 -3.74 5.14
N VAL A 74 -4.86 -2.41 5.13
CA VAL A 74 -5.22 -1.57 6.27
C VAL A 74 -6.26 -0.56 5.80
N TYR A 75 -7.51 -0.78 6.22
CA TYR A 75 -8.67 0.01 5.80
C TYR A 75 -8.75 0.16 4.26
N ASN A 76 -8.50 1.35 3.73
CA ASN A 76 -8.59 1.69 2.32
C ASN A 76 -7.26 1.62 1.57
N THR A 77 -6.22 1.05 2.17
CA THR A 77 -4.89 0.93 1.59
C THR A 77 -4.44 -0.52 1.56
N THR A 78 -4.04 -0.99 0.38
CA THR A 78 -3.58 -2.37 0.14
C THR A 78 -2.14 -2.32 -0.35
N PHE A 79 -1.22 -2.88 0.43
CA PHE A 79 0.15 -3.16 -0.01
C PHE A 79 0.16 -4.50 -0.73
N VAL A 80 0.78 -4.55 -1.91
CA VAL A 80 0.91 -5.75 -2.74
C VAL A 80 2.38 -5.96 -3.08
N ARG A 81 2.83 -7.20 -2.93
CA ARG A 81 4.15 -7.69 -3.31
C ARG A 81 4.00 -8.92 -4.21
N TRP A 82 4.55 -8.85 -5.41
CA TRP A 82 4.61 -9.95 -6.37
C TRP A 82 6.01 -10.53 -6.41
N THR A 83 6.12 -11.83 -6.16
CA THR A 83 7.36 -12.60 -6.27
C THR A 83 7.04 -14.05 -6.61
N THR A 84 7.98 -14.73 -7.24
CA THR A 84 7.91 -16.18 -7.48
C THR A 84 8.75 -16.91 -6.44
N HIS A 85 8.10 -17.76 -5.64
CA HIS A 85 8.77 -18.50 -4.57
C HIS A 85 9.56 -19.71 -5.05
N ASN A 86 9.22 -20.27 -6.21
CA ASN A 86 9.91 -21.44 -6.75
C ASN A 86 9.88 -21.49 -8.29
N PRO A 87 11.05 -21.44 -8.96
CA PRO A 87 12.35 -21.04 -8.40
C PRO A 87 12.30 -19.60 -7.86
N VAL A 88 13.12 -19.28 -6.86
CA VAL A 88 13.04 -17.97 -6.18
C VAL A 88 13.49 -16.83 -7.10
N GLY A 89 12.63 -15.84 -7.35
CA GLY A 89 12.95 -14.61 -8.07
C GLY A 89 11.74 -13.95 -8.72
N LEU A 90 11.98 -12.88 -9.50
CA LEU A 90 10.94 -12.30 -10.36
C LEU A 90 10.68 -13.15 -11.60
N SER A 91 9.42 -13.38 -11.95
CA SER A 91 9.02 -14.01 -13.19
C SER A 91 8.14 -13.11 -14.06
N ASP A 92 7.82 -13.60 -15.25
CA ASP A 92 6.79 -13.05 -16.14
C ASP A 92 5.43 -12.92 -15.44
N LYS A 93 5.06 -13.90 -14.61
CA LYS A 93 3.79 -13.88 -13.85
C LYS A 93 3.71 -12.71 -12.88
N ASP A 94 4.81 -12.36 -12.23
CA ASP A 94 4.88 -11.23 -11.30
C ASP A 94 4.61 -9.91 -12.03
N ILE A 95 5.22 -9.74 -13.19
CA ILE A 95 5.08 -8.56 -14.05
C ILE A 95 3.66 -8.48 -14.62
N ASP A 96 3.13 -9.59 -15.13
CA ASP A 96 1.75 -9.70 -15.60
C ASP A 96 0.75 -9.30 -14.52
N MET A 97 0.88 -9.87 -13.32
CA MET A 97 -0.05 -9.63 -12.23
C MET A 97 0.06 -8.20 -11.67
N ALA A 98 1.27 -7.63 -11.64
CA ALA A 98 1.47 -6.22 -11.31
C ALA A 98 0.76 -5.30 -12.32
N ALA A 99 0.88 -5.56 -13.62
CA ALA A 99 0.16 -4.81 -14.66
C ALA A 99 -1.37 -4.95 -14.54
N GLN A 100 -1.87 -6.14 -14.21
CA GLN A 100 -3.31 -6.35 -13.98
C GLN A 100 -3.83 -5.57 -12.76
N CYS A 101 -3.02 -5.47 -11.70
CA CYS A 101 -3.38 -4.62 -10.56
C CYS A 101 -3.54 -3.15 -10.99
N ASP A 102 -2.68 -2.64 -11.89
CA ASP A 102 -2.77 -1.26 -12.37
C ASP A 102 -4.07 -1.00 -13.14
N VAL A 103 -4.47 -1.93 -14.00
CA VAL A 103 -5.74 -1.87 -14.74
C VAL A 103 -6.93 -1.88 -13.79
N LEU A 104 -6.96 -2.83 -12.84
CA LEU A 104 -8.05 -2.97 -11.87
C LEU A 104 -8.15 -1.74 -10.96
N ALA A 105 -7.01 -1.25 -10.47
CA ALA A 105 -6.95 -0.07 -9.61
C ALA A 105 -7.49 1.17 -10.33
N ALA A 106 -7.09 1.39 -11.59
CA ALA A 106 -7.61 2.49 -12.40
C ALA A 106 -9.13 2.40 -12.61
N GLN A 107 -9.65 1.22 -12.95
CA GLN A 107 -11.08 0.98 -13.14
C GLN A 107 -11.92 1.20 -11.86
N LEU A 108 -11.32 0.91 -10.69
CA LEU A 108 -11.99 1.00 -9.40
C LEU A 108 -11.79 2.36 -8.70
N GLY A 109 -11.15 3.31 -9.36
CA GLY A 109 -10.97 4.67 -8.85
C GLY A 109 -9.95 4.75 -7.73
N GLU A 110 -8.78 4.15 -7.93
CA GLU A 110 -7.60 4.40 -7.09
C GLU A 110 -7.34 5.91 -6.98
N LEU A 111 -7.04 6.35 -5.76
CA LEU A 111 -6.65 7.72 -5.49
C LEU A 111 -5.21 7.98 -5.96
N PRO A 112 -4.90 9.18 -6.44
CA PRO A 112 -3.52 9.54 -6.76
C PRO A 112 -2.63 9.40 -5.51
N PRO A 113 -1.33 9.10 -5.68
CA PRO A 113 -0.39 9.19 -4.58
C PRO A 113 -0.49 10.58 -3.93
N PRO A 114 -0.33 10.70 -2.61
CA PRO A 114 -0.30 12.00 -1.97
C PRO A 114 0.81 12.83 -2.61
N GLU A 115 0.53 14.09 -2.92
CA GLU A 115 1.57 14.99 -3.40
C GLU A 115 2.70 15.08 -2.37
N PRO A 116 3.96 15.28 -2.80
CA PRO A 116 5.13 15.29 -1.91
C PRO A 116 4.99 16.26 -0.71
N GLU A 117 4.15 17.29 -0.84
CA GLU A 117 3.92 18.30 0.20
C GLU A 117 2.87 17.91 1.25
N ALA A 118 2.02 16.90 0.98
CA ALA A 118 0.98 16.44 1.92
C ALA A 118 1.48 15.35 2.91
N ALA A 119 2.74 14.93 2.78
CA ALA A 119 3.37 13.95 3.67
C ALA A 119 4.08 14.60 4.89
N VAL A 120 4.07 15.93 4.99
CA VAL A 120 4.48 16.67 6.18
C VAL A 120 3.21 16.99 6.98
N GLU A 121 3.22 16.76 8.30
CA GLU A 121 2.09 16.85 9.25
C GLU A 121 1.27 15.55 9.43
N ALA A 122 1.94 14.40 9.50
CA ALA A 122 1.42 13.24 10.25
C ALA A 122 2.22 12.94 11.54
N GLU A 123 2.99 13.91 12.02
CA GLU A 123 3.51 13.95 13.38
C GLU A 123 2.74 15.00 14.17
N GLY A 124 1.60 14.63 14.76
CA GLY A 124 0.82 15.63 15.50
C GLY A 124 -0.53 15.25 16.08
N GLN A 125 -0.98 13.99 16.01
CA GLN A 125 -2.19 13.57 16.73
C GLN A 125 -1.97 13.30 18.24
N SER A 126 -0.92 13.90 18.84
CA SER A 126 -0.80 14.01 20.30
C SER A 126 -1.39 15.30 20.87
N CYS A 127 -1.79 16.28 20.04
CA CYS A 127 -2.27 17.57 20.56
C CYS A 127 -3.77 17.60 20.97
N ALA A 128 -4.51 16.50 20.82
CA ALA A 128 -5.89 16.42 21.32
C ALA A 128 -6.01 16.20 22.84
N ILE A 129 -4.89 15.95 23.54
CA ILE A 129 -4.89 15.80 25.01
C ILE A 129 -4.57 17.12 25.72
N ARG A 130 -3.89 18.07 25.07
CA ARG A 130 -3.51 19.34 25.72
C ARG A 130 -4.71 20.21 26.08
N GLY A 131 -5.79 20.17 25.29
CA GLY A 131 -7.04 20.87 25.60
C GLY A 131 -7.99 20.12 26.55
N LEU A 132 -7.72 18.84 26.86
CA LEU A 132 -8.58 18.05 27.76
C LEU A 132 -8.27 18.34 29.24
N ALA A 133 -6.99 18.54 29.57
CA ALA A 133 -6.55 18.90 30.92
C ALA A 133 -7.08 20.28 31.36
N ASP A 134 -7.04 21.28 30.48
CA ASP A 134 -7.56 22.63 30.76
C ASP A 134 -9.08 22.63 30.97
N ARG A 135 -9.81 21.78 30.23
CA ARG A 135 -11.27 21.62 30.39
C ARG A 135 -11.65 20.82 31.64
N ALA A 136 -10.80 19.90 32.08
CA ALA A 136 -10.99 19.16 33.32
C ALA A 136 -10.72 20.04 34.57
N ALA A 137 -9.73 20.95 34.49
CA ALA A 137 -9.42 21.90 35.56
C ALA A 137 -10.49 22.99 35.74
N GLY A 138 -11.21 23.37 34.67
CA GLY A 138 -12.28 24.38 34.73
C GLY A 138 -13.66 23.86 35.16
N ALA A 139 -13.89 22.54 35.18
CA ALA A 139 -15.20 21.94 35.45
C ALA A 139 -15.29 21.20 36.80
N ALA A 140 -14.19 21.09 37.55
CA ALA A 140 -14.20 20.51 38.88
C ALA A 140 -14.68 21.56 39.90
N GLY A 141 -16.00 21.65 40.08
CA GLY A 141 -16.59 22.31 41.23
C GLY A 141 -16.08 21.67 42.52
N ASP A 142 -15.66 22.51 43.45
CA ASP A 142 -15.00 22.15 44.70
C ASP A 142 -15.92 21.29 45.58
N CYS A 143 -15.73 19.96 45.53
CA CYS A 143 -16.63 18.97 46.15
C CYS A 143 -16.39 18.81 47.67
N CYS A 144 -15.43 19.54 48.27
CA CYS A 144 -14.97 19.33 49.64
C CYS A 144 -14.85 20.61 50.51
N THR A 145 -15.73 21.60 50.33
CA THR A 145 -15.88 22.69 51.33
C THR A 145 -17.22 22.55 52.08
N PRO A 146 -17.21 22.50 53.43
CA PRO A 146 -18.45 22.47 54.20
C PRO A 146 -19.13 23.84 54.14
N LYS A 147 -20.43 23.86 53.83
CA LYS A 147 -21.22 25.09 53.84
C LYS A 147 -21.49 25.55 55.28
N SER A 148 -21.03 26.74 55.64
CA SER A 148 -21.44 27.42 56.86
C SER A 148 -22.92 27.82 56.77
N LYS A 149 -23.65 27.66 57.88
CA LYS A 149 -25.06 28.02 58.05
C LYS A 149 -25.30 29.52 57.90
#